data_AF-A0A0D7CIA6-F1
#
_entry.id   AF-A0A0D7CIA6-F1
#
_cell.length_a   1.000
_cell.length_b   1.000
_cell.length_c   1.000
_cell.angle_alpha   90.00
_cell.angle_beta   90.00
_cell.angle_gamma   90.00
#
_symmetry.space_group_name_H-M   'P 1'
#
loop_
_entity.id
_entity.type
_entity.pdbx_description
1 polymer ?
#
loop_
_entity_poly.entity_id
_entity_poly.type
_entity_poly.pdbx_seq_one_letter_code
_entity_poly.pdbx_strand_id
1 'polypeptide(L)'
;MAGVLAAAAVAGTAGTAQANTYQYNVMLQDYATGYCLDSNGGDVYTNPCQPGNPWQRWNVVSYDGNVGGYYDRVQIVHRKEGNCLRVQWSHSVSSPSGWFATRAAGCNSSDYHDQWNMTWVGNSSGNPRNSWQFANYQADTNLNEVLCLDRGQEGHWNQLLWDQGHPQSAPVAKTTCYNHTNRYQMWNMVH
;
A
#
# COMPACT_ATOMS: atom_id res chain seq x y z
N MET A 1 -42.58 -39.50 -33.62
CA MET A 1 -41.86 -38.82 -32.52
C MET A 1 -40.53 -38.35 -33.06
N ALA A 2 -40.31 -37.05 -33.18
CA ALA A 2 -39.00 -36.46 -33.49
C ALA A 2 -38.88 -35.19 -32.64
N GLY A 3 -38.09 -35.30 -31.56
CA GLY A 3 -37.87 -34.22 -30.61
C GLY A 3 -36.84 -33.23 -31.13
N VAL A 4 -37.16 -31.95 -31.07
CA VAL A 4 -36.21 -30.87 -31.35
C VAL A 4 -35.45 -30.58 -30.06
N LEU A 5 -34.14 -30.85 -30.07
CA LEU A 5 -33.22 -30.42 -29.01
C LEU A 5 -32.95 -28.92 -29.19
N ALA A 6 -33.46 -28.09 -28.26
CA ALA A 6 -33.09 -26.69 -28.17
C ALA A 6 -31.70 -26.59 -27.53
N ALA A 7 -30.71 -26.11 -28.28
CA ALA A 7 -29.39 -25.77 -27.74
C ALA A 7 -29.52 -24.51 -26.88
N ALA A 8 -29.22 -24.62 -25.58
CA ALA A 8 -29.15 -23.47 -24.70
C ALA A 8 -27.84 -22.71 -25.01
N ALA A 9 -27.96 -21.49 -25.54
CA ALA A 9 -26.82 -20.59 -25.67
C ALA A 9 -26.40 -20.13 -24.26
N VAL A 10 -25.25 -20.60 -23.79
CA VAL A 10 -24.63 -20.05 -22.58
C VAL A 10 -24.11 -18.66 -22.94
N ALA A 11 -24.86 -17.62 -22.59
CA ALA A 11 -24.38 -16.25 -22.63
C ALA A 11 -23.26 -16.11 -21.60
N GLY A 12 -22.01 -16.25 -22.03
CA GLY A 12 -20.86 -15.85 -21.23
C GLY A 12 -20.92 -14.35 -21.01
N THR A 13 -21.18 -13.91 -19.79
CA THR A 13 -20.94 -12.51 -19.41
C THR A 13 -19.44 -12.30 -19.40
N ALA A 14 -18.92 -11.60 -20.41
CA ALA A 14 -17.58 -11.05 -20.34
C ALA A 14 -17.55 -10.07 -19.16
N GLY A 15 -16.87 -10.44 -18.08
CA GLY A 15 -16.61 -9.54 -16.97
C GLY A 15 -15.81 -8.34 -17.47
N THR A 16 -16.26 -7.14 -17.17
CA THR A 16 -15.49 -5.92 -17.44
C THR A 16 -14.24 -5.94 -16.55
N ALA A 17 -13.05 -6.07 -17.16
CA ALA A 17 -11.82 -5.76 -16.45
C ALA A 17 -11.81 -4.24 -16.16
N GLN A 18 -11.96 -3.87 -14.89
CA GLN A 18 -11.85 -2.49 -14.44
C GLN A 18 -10.39 -2.04 -14.58
N ALA A 19 -10.14 -0.95 -15.31
CA ALA A 19 -8.82 -0.36 -15.42
C ALA A 19 -8.47 0.42 -14.13
N ASN A 20 -7.72 -0.24 -13.24
CA ASN A 20 -6.50 0.27 -12.58
C ASN A 20 -6.45 1.74 -12.10
N THR A 21 -7.37 2.17 -11.23
CA THR A 21 -7.15 3.29 -10.28
C THR A 21 -8.05 3.08 -9.05
N TYR A 22 -7.47 2.97 -7.86
CA TYR A 22 -8.25 2.75 -6.63
C TYR A 22 -8.80 4.07 -6.07
N GLN A 23 -7.93 5.09 -5.92
CA GLN A 23 -8.30 6.47 -5.52
C GLN A 23 -7.34 7.49 -6.15
N TYR A 24 -7.86 8.67 -6.51
CA TYR A 24 -7.09 9.74 -7.16
C TYR A 24 -7.11 11.02 -6.32
N ASN A 25 -5.97 11.72 -6.28
CA ASN A 25 -5.84 13.02 -5.61
C ASN A 25 -6.30 12.99 -4.13
N VAL A 26 -5.87 11.95 -3.41
CA VAL A 26 -6.15 11.77 -1.98
C VAL A 26 -4.95 12.18 -1.14
N MET A 27 -5.19 12.51 0.12
CA MET A 27 -4.17 12.48 1.15
C MET A 27 -4.24 11.14 1.87
N LEU A 28 -3.09 10.54 2.14
CA LEU A 28 -2.99 9.32 2.95
C LEU A 28 -2.80 9.74 4.41
N GLN A 29 -3.90 9.75 5.18
CA GLN A 29 -3.93 10.15 6.57
C GLN A 29 -3.72 8.95 7.49
N ASP A 30 -2.69 8.97 8.31
CA ASP A 30 -2.48 8.00 9.38
C ASP A 30 -3.66 8.01 10.36
N TYR A 31 -4.19 6.83 10.67
CA TYR A 31 -5.36 6.68 11.51
C TYR A 31 -5.08 6.98 12.98
N ALA A 32 -3.90 6.59 13.50
CA ALA A 32 -3.58 6.79 14.90
C ALA A 32 -3.52 8.27 15.28
N THR A 33 -3.12 9.13 14.34
CA THR A 33 -2.74 10.50 14.66
C THR A 33 -3.39 11.59 13.82
N GLY A 34 -3.98 11.24 12.68
CA GLY A 34 -4.61 12.19 11.77
C GLY A 34 -3.65 13.01 10.93
N TYR A 35 -2.35 12.67 10.86
CA TYR A 35 -1.37 13.34 10.01
C TYR A 35 -1.33 12.70 8.62
N CYS A 36 -1.01 13.48 7.60
CA CYS A 36 -0.98 13.04 6.21
C CYS A 36 0.46 12.78 5.73
N LEU A 37 0.60 11.75 4.88
CA LEU A 37 1.83 11.46 4.16
C LEU A 37 2.18 12.65 3.26
N ASP A 38 3.40 13.14 3.40
CA ASP A 38 3.92 14.35 2.79
C ASP A 38 5.31 14.06 2.22
N SER A 39 5.74 14.88 1.27
CA SER A 39 7.06 14.78 0.68
C SER A 39 7.64 16.14 0.33
N ASN A 40 8.96 16.26 0.36
CA ASN A 40 9.67 17.49 0.03
C ASN A 40 10.43 17.43 -1.31
N GLY A 41 10.25 16.38 -2.11
CA GLY A 41 11.03 16.19 -3.34
C GLY A 41 12.24 15.25 -3.23
N GLY A 42 12.67 14.88 -2.00
CA GLY A 42 13.50 13.70 -1.73
C GLY A 42 12.87 12.71 -0.74
N ASP A 43 12.56 13.20 0.46
CA ASP A 43 12.11 12.42 1.60
C ASP A 43 10.59 12.29 1.64
N VAL A 44 10.13 11.28 2.35
CA VAL A 44 8.71 11.11 2.68
C VAL A 44 8.59 11.09 4.20
N TYR A 45 7.56 11.73 4.73
CA TYR A 45 7.29 11.84 6.16
C TYR A 45 5.80 12.10 6.39
N THR A 46 5.38 12.36 7.63
CA THR A 46 4.01 12.76 7.93
C THR A 46 3.96 14.17 8.52
N ASN A 47 2.95 14.95 8.11
CA ASN A 47 2.70 16.31 8.58
C ASN A 47 1.21 16.50 8.89
N PRO A 48 0.81 17.57 9.59
CA PRO A 48 -0.60 17.94 9.67
C PRO A 48 -1.22 18.00 8.27
N CYS A 49 -2.41 17.43 8.11
CA CYS A 49 -3.09 17.39 6.82
C CYS A 49 -3.45 18.79 6.34
N GLN A 50 -3.06 19.09 5.10
CA GLN A 50 -3.27 20.38 4.45
C GLN A 50 -3.92 20.14 3.08
N PRO A 51 -5.26 20.25 2.95
CA PRO A 51 -5.94 19.99 1.68
C PRO A 51 -5.40 20.82 0.50
N GLY A 52 -4.93 22.05 0.75
CA GLY A 52 -4.32 22.89 -0.28
C GLY A 52 -2.88 22.52 -0.67
N ASN A 53 -2.22 21.61 0.05
CA ASN A 53 -0.82 21.28 -0.16
C ASN A 53 -0.66 20.19 -1.24
N PRO A 54 -0.12 20.49 -2.44
CA PRO A 54 0.05 19.51 -3.51
C PRO A 54 1.08 18.41 -3.18
N TRP A 55 1.93 18.62 -2.19
CA TRP A 55 2.94 17.65 -1.73
C TRP A 55 2.37 16.54 -0.83
N GLN A 56 1.14 16.71 -0.36
CA GLN A 56 0.39 15.70 0.40
C GLN A 56 -0.60 14.93 -0.48
N ARG A 57 -0.53 15.10 -1.80
CA ARG A 57 -1.47 14.49 -2.75
C ARG A 57 -0.87 13.27 -3.42
N TRP A 58 -1.62 12.18 -3.40
CA TRP A 58 -1.21 10.88 -3.90
C TRP A 58 -2.30 10.26 -4.78
N ASN A 59 -1.89 9.45 -5.74
CA ASN A 59 -2.77 8.54 -6.47
C ASN A 59 -2.44 7.11 -6.04
N VAL A 60 -3.45 6.35 -5.66
CA VAL A 60 -3.31 4.92 -5.36
C VAL A 60 -3.82 4.16 -6.57
N VAL A 61 -2.88 3.61 -7.34
CA VAL A 61 -3.13 3.00 -8.65
C VAL A 61 -2.99 1.50 -8.52
N SER A 62 -4.11 0.78 -8.51
CA SER A 62 -4.10 -0.69 -8.58
C SER A 62 -3.62 -1.13 -9.96
N TYR A 63 -2.85 -2.21 -10.04
CA TYR A 63 -2.45 -2.82 -11.31
C TYR A 63 -2.62 -4.35 -11.37
N ASP A 64 -2.91 -4.98 -10.24
CA ASP A 64 -3.22 -6.39 -10.10
C ASP A 64 -4.17 -6.56 -8.92
N GLY A 65 -5.46 -6.76 -9.21
CA GLY A 65 -6.53 -6.78 -8.21
C GLY A 65 -6.85 -8.19 -7.70
N ASN A 66 -7.30 -8.28 -6.45
CA ASN A 66 -7.76 -9.51 -5.80
C ASN A 66 -6.73 -10.66 -5.84
N VAL A 67 -5.46 -10.33 -5.62
CA VAL A 67 -4.36 -11.29 -5.65
C VAL A 67 -4.55 -12.34 -4.56
N GLY A 68 -4.75 -13.58 -5.01
CA GLY A 68 -5.01 -14.71 -4.12
C GLY A 68 -6.28 -14.61 -3.29
N GLY A 69 -7.17 -13.64 -3.54
CA GLY A 69 -8.36 -13.40 -2.71
C GLY A 69 -8.14 -12.44 -1.53
N TYR A 70 -6.97 -11.79 -1.42
CA TYR A 70 -6.55 -11.15 -0.17
C TYR A 70 -6.23 -9.65 -0.27
N TYR A 71 -5.60 -9.19 -1.36
CA TYR A 71 -5.16 -7.80 -1.50
C TYR A 71 -5.14 -7.36 -2.96
N ASP A 72 -5.06 -6.05 -3.17
CA ASP A 72 -4.75 -5.46 -4.46
C ASP A 72 -3.28 -5.02 -4.47
N ARG A 73 -2.54 -5.25 -5.55
CA ARG A 73 -1.24 -4.60 -5.73
C ARG A 73 -1.44 -3.22 -6.30
N VAL A 74 -0.84 -2.24 -5.64
CA VAL A 74 -0.92 -0.83 -6.00
C VAL A 74 0.46 -0.20 -6.10
N GLN A 75 0.51 0.90 -6.86
CA GLN A 75 1.56 1.90 -6.75
C GLN A 75 0.97 3.14 -6.08
N ILE A 76 1.75 3.78 -5.20
CA ILE A 76 1.37 5.04 -4.56
C ILE A 76 2.17 6.15 -5.25
N VAL A 77 1.51 6.91 -6.12
CA VAL A 77 2.14 7.89 -6.99
C VAL A 77 1.97 9.28 -6.42
N HIS A 78 3.07 9.98 -6.19
CA HIS A 78 3.06 11.37 -5.77
C HIS A 78 2.52 12.27 -6.88
N ARG A 79 1.43 13.02 -6.62
CA ARG A 79 0.70 13.75 -7.67
C ARG A 79 1.51 14.88 -8.29
N LYS A 80 2.32 15.58 -7.48
CA LYS A 80 3.05 16.75 -7.96
C LYS A 80 4.17 16.37 -8.92
N GLU A 81 4.85 15.27 -8.66
CA GLU A 81 6.09 14.92 -9.37
C GLU A 81 5.96 13.66 -10.24
N GLY A 82 4.92 12.85 -10.05
CA GLY A 82 4.70 11.61 -10.82
C GLY A 82 5.56 10.43 -10.36
N ASN A 83 6.26 10.59 -9.24
CA ASN A 83 7.18 9.62 -8.66
C ASN A 83 6.46 8.63 -7.74
N CYS A 84 6.91 7.38 -7.68
CA CYS A 84 6.32 6.36 -6.81
C CYS A 84 6.93 6.37 -5.40
N LEU A 85 6.10 6.13 -4.40
CA LEU A 85 6.56 5.76 -3.06
C LEU A 85 7.30 4.42 -3.14
N ARG A 86 8.56 4.44 -2.74
CA ARG A 86 9.50 3.32 -2.85
C ARG A 86 10.06 2.95 -1.50
N VAL A 87 10.13 1.65 -1.24
CA VAL A 87 10.89 1.11 -0.11
C VAL A 87 12.37 1.02 -0.48
N GLN A 88 13.25 1.62 0.31
CA GLN A 88 14.70 1.59 0.09
C GLN A 88 15.45 1.20 1.36
N TRP A 89 16.61 0.57 1.18
CA TRP A 89 17.55 0.28 2.26
C TRP A 89 18.66 1.33 2.27
N SER A 90 18.93 1.92 3.45
CA SER A 90 20.03 2.89 3.60
C SER A 90 21.22 2.23 4.29
N HIS A 91 22.38 2.25 3.61
CA HIS A 91 23.70 2.05 4.22
C HIS A 91 24.42 3.40 4.32
N SER A 92 23.90 4.36 5.08
CA SER A 92 24.68 5.56 5.38
C SER A 92 25.45 5.36 6.68
N VAL A 93 26.77 5.52 6.66
CA VAL A 93 27.66 5.44 7.84
C VAL A 93 27.34 6.48 8.94
N SER A 94 26.39 7.39 8.70
CA SER A 94 25.93 8.41 9.64
C SER A 94 24.48 8.22 10.15
N SER A 95 23.83 7.10 9.85
CA SER A 95 22.51 6.73 10.40
C SER A 95 22.41 5.21 10.55
N PRO A 96 21.66 4.68 11.53
CA PRO A 96 21.49 3.24 11.66
C PRO A 96 20.96 2.67 10.34
N SER A 97 21.61 1.62 9.85
CA SER A 97 21.19 0.89 8.64
C SER A 97 19.78 0.35 8.83
N GLY A 98 18.90 0.64 7.87
CA GLY A 98 17.50 0.21 7.94
C GLY A 98 16.68 0.57 6.71
N TRP A 99 15.47 0.01 6.66
CA TRP A 99 14.48 0.28 5.63
C TRP A 99 13.74 1.59 5.87
N PHE A 100 13.52 2.35 4.81
CA PHE A 100 12.77 3.61 4.85
C PHE A 100 11.98 3.80 3.55
N ALA A 101 10.87 4.54 3.63
CA ALA A 101 10.08 4.88 2.46
C ALA A 101 10.57 6.23 1.89
N THR A 102 10.77 6.27 0.58
CA THR A 102 11.26 7.42 -0.20
C THR A 102 10.41 7.60 -1.44
N ARG A 103 10.72 8.60 -2.28
CA ARG A 103 10.24 8.60 -3.66
C ARG A 103 11.31 8.07 -4.62
N ALA A 104 10.84 7.37 -5.63
CA ALA A 104 11.63 6.93 -6.77
C ALA A 104 11.67 7.95 -7.90
N ALA A 105 12.73 7.99 -8.71
CA ALA A 105 12.78 8.84 -9.92
C ALA A 105 11.70 8.53 -10.97
N GLY A 106 11.03 7.37 -10.86
CA GLY A 106 9.88 6.98 -11.69
C GLY A 106 9.12 5.83 -11.05
N CYS A 107 8.05 5.37 -11.70
CA CYS A 107 7.24 4.26 -11.25
C CYS A 107 7.53 3.01 -12.07
N ASN A 108 7.92 1.90 -11.44
CA ASN A 108 8.08 0.61 -12.12
C ASN A 108 7.28 -0.49 -11.40
N SER A 109 6.12 -0.86 -11.94
CA SER A 109 5.27 -1.90 -11.32
C SER A 109 5.90 -3.29 -11.33
N SER A 110 6.98 -3.52 -12.09
CA SER A 110 7.75 -4.79 -12.05
C SER A 110 8.83 -4.78 -10.97
N ASP A 111 9.14 -3.63 -10.39
CA ASP A 111 10.11 -3.50 -9.30
C ASP A 111 9.40 -3.59 -7.95
N TYR A 112 9.71 -4.64 -7.19
CA TYR A 112 9.09 -4.92 -5.89
C TYR A 112 9.26 -3.79 -4.86
N HIS A 113 10.24 -2.90 -5.00
CA HIS A 113 10.38 -1.72 -4.17
C HIS A 113 9.26 -0.68 -4.38
N ASP A 114 8.64 -0.66 -5.56
CA ASP A 114 7.52 0.23 -5.92
C ASP A 114 6.15 -0.46 -5.76
N GLN A 115 6.12 -1.73 -5.35
CA GLN A 115 4.88 -2.50 -5.20
C GLN A 115 4.35 -2.46 -3.77
N TRP A 116 3.07 -2.15 -3.61
CA TRP A 116 2.40 -2.19 -2.32
C TRP A 116 1.20 -3.11 -2.38
N ASN A 117 1.14 -4.08 -1.48
CA ASN A 117 -0.04 -4.89 -1.23
C ASN A 117 -0.98 -4.07 -0.34
N MET A 118 -2.05 -3.59 -0.94
CA MET A 118 -3.09 -2.82 -0.28
C MET A 118 -4.18 -3.76 0.21
N THR A 119 -4.38 -3.79 1.53
CA THR A 119 -5.40 -4.62 2.17
C THR A 119 -6.40 -3.75 2.90
N TRP A 120 -7.68 -4.02 2.68
CA TRP A 120 -8.75 -3.39 3.45
C TRP A 120 -8.79 -4.00 4.86
N VAL A 121 -8.71 -3.15 5.88
CA VAL A 121 -8.52 -3.57 7.28
C VAL A 121 -9.84 -4.04 7.93
N GLY A 122 -10.99 -3.74 7.32
CA GLY A 122 -12.29 -4.16 7.80
C GLY A 122 -12.80 -3.46 9.05
N ASN A 123 -14.10 -3.64 9.31
CA ASN A 123 -14.81 -2.99 10.42
C ASN A 123 -14.68 -3.85 11.70
N SER A 124 -13.55 -3.71 12.41
CA SER A 124 -13.34 -4.35 13.73
C SER A 124 -13.63 -3.36 14.87
N SER A 125 -13.90 -3.84 16.09
CA SER A 125 -14.10 -2.97 17.26
C SER A 125 -12.78 -2.27 17.61
N GLY A 126 -12.56 -1.09 17.02
CA GLY A 126 -11.30 -0.33 17.04
C GLY A 126 -11.00 0.40 15.71
N ASN A 127 -11.66 0.00 14.61
CA ASN A 127 -11.51 0.58 13.27
C ASN A 127 -12.88 0.79 12.59
N PRO A 128 -13.56 1.93 12.81
CA PRO A 128 -14.90 2.18 12.27
C PRO A 128 -14.94 2.85 10.88
N ARG A 129 -13.83 2.91 10.12
CA ARG A 129 -13.78 3.64 8.84
C ARG A 129 -12.88 2.95 7.82
N ASN A 130 -13.25 3.09 6.55
CA ASN A 130 -12.53 2.72 5.33
C ASN A 130 -11.01 3.00 5.40
N SER A 131 -10.27 2.13 6.08
CA SER A 131 -8.83 2.25 6.28
C SER A 131 -8.13 1.12 5.56
N TRP A 132 -6.93 1.41 5.09
CA TRP A 132 -6.09 0.48 4.35
C TRP A 132 -4.74 0.31 5.04
N GLN A 133 -4.17 -0.86 4.87
CA GLN A 133 -2.77 -1.13 5.15
C GLN A 133 -2.02 -1.29 3.84
N PHE A 134 -0.76 -0.85 3.81
CA PHE A 134 0.13 -0.99 2.67
C PHE A 134 1.36 -1.80 3.10
N ALA A 135 1.43 -3.03 2.64
CA ALA A 135 2.57 -3.91 2.87
C ALA A 135 3.47 -3.95 1.63
N ASN A 136 4.77 -3.92 1.80
CA ASN A 136 5.75 -4.11 0.75
C ASN A 136 6.56 -5.38 1.08
N TYR A 137 6.60 -6.33 0.15
CA TYR A 137 7.35 -7.56 0.32
C TYR A 137 8.74 -7.41 -0.29
N GLN A 138 9.77 -7.46 0.55
CA GLN A 138 11.17 -7.42 0.12
C GLN A 138 11.66 -8.87 -0.03
N ALA A 139 11.84 -9.28 -1.28
CA ALA A 139 12.42 -10.57 -1.64
C ALA A 139 13.94 -10.43 -1.84
N ASP A 140 14.69 -10.06 -0.80
CA ASP A 140 16.15 -10.13 -0.86
C ASP A 140 16.61 -11.56 -0.55
N THR A 141 17.71 -11.96 -1.20
CA THR A 141 18.44 -13.23 -1.03
C THR A 141 18.75 -13.62 0.43
N ASN A 142 18.72 -12.66 1.37
CA ASN A 142 19.04 -12.89 2.78
C ASN A 142 17.88 -12.64 3.75
N LEU A 143 16.81 -11.96 3.34
CA LEU A 143 15.69 -11.60 4.21
C LEU A 143 14.36 -11.71 3.44
N ASN A 144 13.44 -12.53 3.96
CA ASN A 144 12.07 -12.63 3.46
C ASN A 144 11.19 -11.78 4.38
N GLU A 145 11.18 -10.47 4.15
CA GLU A 145 10.60 -9.49 5.06
C GLU A 145 9.36 -8.81 4.46
N VAL A 146 8.38 -8.53 5.31
CA VAL A 146 7.23 -7.68 4.96
C VAL A 146 7.37 -6.38 5.73
N LEU A 147 7.52 -5.29 4.98
CA LEU A 147 7.62 -3.94 5.51
C LEU A 147 6.27 -3.26 5.39
N CYS A 148 5.81 -2.70 6.48
CA CYS A 148 4.51 -2.04 6.52
C CYS A 148 4.65 -0.55 6.57
N LEU A 149 3.93 0.17 5.69
CA LEU A 149 3.85 1.63 5.76
C LEU A 149 3.30 2.01 7.14
N ASP A 150 4.17 2.58 7.95
CA ASP A 150 3.95 2.91 9.36
C ASP A 150 4.30 4.38 9.54
N ARG A 151 3.61 5.12 10.39
CA ARG A 151 3.98 6.50 10.69
C ARG A 151 5.23 6.62 11.60
N GLY A 152 5.58 5.54 12.30
CA GLY A 152 6.56 5.53 13.38
C GLY A 152 5.90 5.85 14.73
N GLN A 153 6.17 5.03 15.74
CA GLN A 153 5.78 5.30 17.14
C GLN A 153 6.72 6.33 17.77
N GLU A 154 6.25 7.04 18.81
CA GLU A 154 7.07 8.02 19.56
C GLU A 154 8.41 7.42 19.98
N GLY A 155 9.50 7.87 19.35
CA GLY A 155 10.88 7.38 19.58
C GLY A 155 11.53 6.69 18.38
N HIS A 156 10.77 6.28 17.37
CA HIS A 156 11.28 5.74 16.10
C HIS A 156 11.27 6.84 15.04
N TRP A 157 12.41 7.49 14.85
CA TRP A 157 12.59 8.61 13.91
C TRP A 157 12.17 8.25 12.49
N ASN A 158 11.03 8.78 12.01
CA ASN A 158 10.62 8.78 10.61
C ASN A 158 10.79 7.43 9.89
N GLN A 159 10.70 6.33 10.65
CA GLN A 159 10.73 4.99 10.08
C GLN A 159 9.34 4.77 9.53
N LEU A 160 9.18 5.20 8.28
CA LEU A 160 7.94 5.00 7.54
C LEU A 160 7.62 3.51 7.31
N LEU A 161 8.47 2.62 7.82
CA LEU A 161 8.40 1.18 7.67
C LEU A 161 8.63 0.52 9.03
N TRP A 162 7.76 -0.42 9.39
CA TRP A 162 7.98 -1.33 10.52
C TRP A 162 8.17 -2.76 10.01
N ASP A 163 9.27 -3.39 10.42
CA ASP A 163 9.61 -4.79 10.15
C ASP A 163 8.68 -5.72 10.96
N GLN A 164 8.00 -6.64 10.28
CA GLN A 164 7.13 -7.64 10.91
C GLN A 164 7.76 -9.03 11.07
N GLY A 165 9.06 -9.14 10.80
CA GLY A 165 9.85 -10.37 10.86
C GLY A 165 9.58 -11.32 9.70
N HIS A 166 10.21 -12.49 9.76
CA HIS A 166 10.08 -13.55 8.76
C HIS A 166 8.76 -14.31 8.97
N PRO A 167 7.78 -14.21 8.07
CA PRO A 167 6.49 -14.85 8.25
C PRO A 167 6.60 -16.37 8.07
N GLN A 168 6.61 -17.09 9.19
CA GLN A 168 6.56 -18.54 9.19
C GLN A 168 5.11 -18.99 8.85
N SER A 169 4.95 -19.53 7.64
CA SER A 169 3.88 -20.47 7.25
C SER A 169 2.43 -19.99 7.00
N ALA A 170 2.12 -18.69 7.02
CA ALA A 170 0.80 -18.19 6.58
C ALA A 170 0.91 -17.34 5.28
N PRO A 171 0.05 -17.53 4.26
CA PRO A 171 -0.04 -16.63 3.10
C PRO A 171 -0.27 -15.17 3.52
N VAL A 172 -1.06 -14.98 4.59
CA VAL A 172 -1.41 -13.69 5.20
C VAL A 172 -0.20 -12.97 5.79
N ALA A 173 0.77 -13.70 6.34
CA ALA A 173 1.94 -13.11 6.98
C ALA A 173 2.99 -12.64 5.95
N LYS A 174 2.91 -13.11 4.69
CA LYS A 174 3.76 -12.64 3.57
C LYS A 174 3.20 -11.45 2.79
N THR A 175 1.98 -11.00 3.14
CA THR A 175 1.19 -10.13 2.24
C THR A 175 0.45 -8.99 2.94
N THR A 176 0.34 -9.02 4.27
CA THR A 176 -0.44 -8.04 5.05
C THR A 176 0.33 -7.54 6.27
N CYS A 177 -0.13 -6.41 6.83
CA CYS A 177 0.42 -5.82 8.04
C CYS A 177 -0.30 -6.31 9.31
N TYR A 178 0.48 -6.59 10.35
CA TYR A 178 0.17 -7.13 11.68
C TYR A 178 -1.32 -7.18 12.02
N ASN A 179 -1.94 -8.34 11.73
CA ASN A 179 -3.30 -8.73 12.13
C ASN A 179 -4.37 -7.63 12.02
N HIS A 180 -4.17 -6.61 11.17
CA HIS A 180 -5.06 -5.46 11.09
C HIS A 180 -5.31 -4.72 12.42
N THR A 181 -4.34 -4.69 13.35
CA THR A 181 -4.55 -4.10 14.71
C THR A 181 -3.68 -2.89 15.04
N ASN A 182 -2.52 -2.70 14.39
CA ASN A 182 -1.70 -1.52 14.63
C ASN A 182 -2.27 -0.29 13.92
N ARG A 183 -2.78 0.67 14.70
CA ARG A 183 -3.40 1.90 14.20
C ARG A 183 -2.43 2.84 13.46
N TYR A 184 -1.12 2.74 13.72
CA TYR A 184 -0.09 3.53 13.03
C TYR A 184 0.27 2.99 11.64
N GLN A 185 -0.26 1.82 11.30
CA GLN A 185 -0.12 1.18 9.97
C GLN A 185 -1.40 1.32 9.15
N MET A 186 -2.42 1.97 9.69
CA MET A 186 -3.71 2.16 9.06
C MET A 186 -3.77 3.55 8.44
N TRP A 187 -4.14 3.62 7.18
CA TRP A 187 -4.17 4.84 6.40
C TRP A 187 -5.56 5.07 5.83
N ASN A 188 -6.12 6.24 6.08
CA ASN A 188 -7.34 6.72 5.47
C ASN A 188 -6.99 7.49 4.19
N MET A 189 -7.71 7.22 3.11
CA MET A 189 -7.67 8.04 1.90
C MET A 189 -8.72 9.13 2.05
N VAL A 190 -8.26 10.38 2.20
CA VAL A 190 -9.13 11.55 2.47
C VAL A 190 -8.90 12.65 1.41
N HIS A 191 -9.84 13.60 1.30
CA HIS A 191 -9.79 14.70 0.32
C HIS A 191 -9.53 16.06 0.94
#